data_AF-A0A350LRY3-F1
#
_entry.id   AF-A0A350LRY3-F1
#
_cell.length_a   1.000
_cell.length_b   1.000
_cell.length_c   1.000
_cell.angle_alpha   90.00
_cell.angle_beta   90.00
_cell.angle_gamma   90.00
#
_symmetry.space_group_name_H-M   'P 1'
#
loop_
_entity.id
_entity.type
_entity.pdbx_description
1 polymer ?
#
loop_
_entity_poly.entity_id
_entity_poly.type
_entity_poly.pdbx_seq_one_letter_code
_entity_poly.pdbx_strand_id
1 'polypeptide(L)' 'MFRRFLLSLALGATLALGTGAALAQDAFIVVQSTTSTQNSGLFDHILPMFEEETGIEVRVVAVGTGQAIKNAANGDGDVL' A
#
# COMPACT_ATOMS: atom_id res chain seq x y z
N MET A 1 -34.16 -24.80 -28.85
CA MET A 1 -33.66 -23.41 -28.80
C MET A 1 -33.61 -22.83 -27.39
N PHE A 2 -34.63 -23.06 -26.54
CA PHE A 2 -34.73 -22.50 -25.18
C PHE A 2 -33.56 -22.81 -24.24
N ARG A 3 -32.99 -24.03 -24.30
CA ARG A 3 -31.86 -24.47 -23.45
C ARG A 3 -30.55 -23.73 -23.74
N ARG A 4 -30.32 -23.30 -24.99
CA ARG A 4 -29.17 -22.47 -25.37
C ARG A 4 -29.32 -21.03 -24.85
N PHE A 5 -30.56 -20.50 -24.86
CA PHE A 5 -30.86 -19.18 -24.34
C PHE A 5 -30.68 -19.11 -22.81
N LEU A 6 -31.12 -20.14 -22.08
CA LEU A 6 -30.91 -20.27 -20.64
C LEU A 6 -29.43 -20.37 -20.25
N LEU A 7 -28.63 -21.12 -21.01
CA LEU A 7 -27.18 -21.22 -20.80
C LEU A 7 -26.47 -19.88 -21.05
N SER A 8 -26.92 -19.12 -22.05
CA SER A 8 -26.37 -17.79 -22.37
C SER A 8 -26.68 -16.77 -21.27
N LEU A 9 -27.90 -16.82 -20.72
CA LEU A 9 -28.34 -15.94 -19.65
C LEU A 9 -27.61 -16.25 -18.33
N ALA A 10 -27.42 -17.54 -18.02
CA ALA A 10 -26.65 -17.96 -16.86
C ALA A 10 -25.18 -17.52 -16.95
N LEU A 11 -24.57 -17.60 -18.14
CA LEU A 11 -23.20 -17.15 -18.35
C LEU A 11 -23.05 -15.62 -18.29
N GLY A 12 -24.05 -14.88 -18.76
CA GLY A 12 -24.08 -13.42 -18.62
C GLY A 12 -24.24 -12.98 -17.16
N ALA A 13 -25.07 -13.68 -16.39
CA ALA A 13 -25.29 -13.40 -14.98
C ALA A 13 -24.03 -13.69 -14.13
N THR A 14 -23.29 -14.76 -14.42
CA THR A 14 -22.03 -15.05 -13.71
C THR A 14 -20.92 -14.05 -14.05
N LEU A 15 -20.88 -13.54 -15.28
CA LEU A 15 -19.89 -12.51 -15.66
C LEU A 15 -20.17 -11.16 -14.99
N ALA A 16 -21.44 -10.80 -14.81
CA ALA A 16 -21.85 -9.57 -14.13
C ALA A 16 -21.60 -9.60 -12.60
N LEU A 17 -21.58 -10.78 -11.99
CA LEU A 17 -21.27 -10.96 -10.56
C LEU A 17 -19.75 -10.95 -10.27
N GLY A 18 -18.90 -11.09 -11.30
CA GLY A 18 -17.43 -11.12 -11.16
C GLY A 18 -16.76 -9.75 -11.08
N THR A 19 -17.48 -8.66 -11.40
CA THR A 19 -16.95 -7.30 -11.32
C THR A 19 -17.18 -6.71 -9.93
N GLY A 20 -16.52 -7.30 -8.93
CA GLY A 20 -16.42 -6.67 -7.60
C GLY A 20 -15.75 -5.30 -7.73
N ALA A 21 -16.26 -4.29 -7.01
CA ALA A 21 -15.61 -2.99 -6.93
C ALA A 21 -14.18 -3.19 -6.40
N ALA A 22 -13.18 -2.77 -7.18
CA ALA A 22 -11.81 -2.72 -6.70
C ALA A 22 -11.76 -1.66 -5.58
N LEU A 23 -11.76 -2.11 -4.33
CA LEU A 23 -11.47 -1.24 -3.20
C LEU A 23 -10.02 -0.82 -3.34
N ALA A 24 -9.78 0.49 -3.48
CA ALA A 24 -8.45 1.04 -3.41
C ALA A 24 -7.85 0.64 -2.05
N GLN A 25 -6.66 0.05 -2.07
CA GLN A 25 -5.92 -0.28 -0.86
C GLN A 25 -5.53 1.03 -0.15
N ASP A 26 -5.53 1.03 1.18
CA ASP A 26 -5.11 2.19 1.96
C ASP A 26 -3.73 2.68 1.49
N ALA A 27 -3.62 3.98 1.20
CA ALA A 27 -2.42 4.57 0.66
C ALA A 27 -1.35 4.65 1.77
N PHE A 28 -0.23 3.97 1.58
CA PHE A 28 0.91 4.05 2.48
C PHE A 28 2.20 4.32 1.71
N ILE A 29 3.19 4.87 2.40
CA ILE A 29 4.56 5.00 1.91
C ILE A 29 5.53 4.31 2.88
N VAL A 30 6.60 3.73 2.34
CA VAL A 30 7.67 3.08 3.09
C VAL A 30 8.89 3.99 3.10
N VAL A 31 9.33 4.39 4.29
CA VAL A 31 10.51 5.23 4.50
C VAL A 31 11.66 4.37 5.01
N GLN A 32 12.72 4.24 4.22
CA GLN A 32 13.98 3.65 4.64
C GLN A 32 14.72 4.68 5.48
N SER A 33 15.01 4.39 6.74
CA SER A 33 15.65 5.35 7.63
C SER A 33 16.66 4.70 8.57
N THR A 34 17.25 5.51 9.45
CA THR A 34 18.24 5.06 10.41
C THR A 34 17.65 4.92 11.81
N THR A 35 18.20 3.98 12.59
CA THR A 35 17.82 3.83 14.00
C THR A 35 18.08 5.08 14.83
N SER A 36 19.06 5.93 14.46
CA SER A 36 19.31 7.20 15.15
C SER A 36 18.13 8.18 15.04
N THR A 37 17.45 8.21 13.90
CA THR A 37 16.29 9.08 13.66
C THR A 37 15.03 8.55 14.34
N GLN A 38 14.83 7.23 14.33
CA GLN A 38 13.75 6.61 15.11
C GLN A 38 13.95 6.86 16.61
N ASN A 39 15.16 6.60 17.12
CA ASN A 39 15.45 6.71 18.54
C ASN A 39 15.43 8.15 19.08
N SER A 40 15.51 9.16 18.20
CA SER A 40 15.35 10.55 18.62
C SER A 40 13.88 10.91 18.88
N GLY A 41 12.92 10.04 18.54
CA GLY A 41 11.49 10.31 18.62
C GLY A 41 10.98 11.25 17.52
N LEU A 42 11.76 11.49 16.46
CA LEU A 42 11.35 12.41 15.38
C LEU A 42 10.06 11.92 14.72
N PHE A 43 10.03 10.64 14.34
CA PHE A 43 8.90 10.05 13.63
C PHE A 43 7.62 10.01 14.45
N ASP A 44 7.73 9.77 15.76
CA ASP A 44 6.59 9.79 16.68
C ASP A 44 5.92 11.17 16.75
N HIS A 45 6.65 12.24 16.42
CA HIS A 45 6.12 13.58 16.37
C HIS A 45 5.58 13.96 14.99
N ILE A 46 6.34 13.73 13.92
CA ILE A 46 6.02 14.27 12.59
C ILE A 46 5.03 13.41 11.79
N LEU A 47 5.08 12.08 11.94
CA LEU A 47 4.26 11.19 11.12
C LEU A 47 2.76 11.28 11.45
N PRO A 48 2.33 11.41 12.73
CA PRO A 48 0.92 11.62 13.03
C PRO A 48 0.35 12.88 12.37
N MET A 49 1.12 13.98 12.35
CA MET A 49 0.70 15.22 11.70
C MET A 49 0.59 15.06 10.18
N PHE A 50 1.55 14.35 9.56
CA PHE A 50 1.51 14.05 8.14
C PHE A 50 0.32 13.17 7.76
N GLU A 51 0.03 12.13 8.55
CA GLU A 51 -1.09 11.23 8.32
C GLU A 51 -2.44 11.94 8.51
N GLU A 52 -2.56 12.84 9.51
CA GLU A 52 -3.76 13.66 9.70
C GLU A 52 -4.03 14.60 8.51
N GLU A 53 -2.99 15.20 7.94
CA GLU A 53 -3.12 16.15 6.82
C GLU A 53 -3.38 15.43 5.48
N THR A 54 -2.73 14.29 5.25
CA THR A 54 -2.71 13.63 3.93
C THR A 54 -3.58 12.39 3.84
N GLY A 55 -3.90 11.76 4.98
CA GLY A 55 -4.52 10.44 5.04
C GLY A 55 -3.61 9.29 4.58
N ILE A 56 -2.30 9.51 4.48
CA ILE A 56 -1.32 8.50 4.03
C ILE A 56 -0.57 7.93 5.23
N GLU A 57 -0.63 6.61 5.41
CA GLU A 57 0.13 5.90 6.44
C GLU A 57 1.63 5.90 6.08
N VAL A 58 2.50 6.16 7.05
CA VAL A 58 3.96 6.10 6.84
C VAL A 58 4.56 4.94 7.62
N ARG A 59 5.19 4.01 6.90
CA ARG A 59 5.86 2.83 7.48
C ARG A 59 7.37 3.01 7.46
N VAL A 60 7.97 3.12 8.64
CA VAL A 60 9.42 3.33 8.76
C VAL A 60 10.16 2.01 8.93
N VAL A 61 11.20 1.81 8.12
CA VAL A 61 12.19 0.73 8.29
C VAL A 61 13.47 1.35 8.83
N ALA A 62 13.66 1.27 10.15
CA ALA A 62 14.82 1.84 10.84
C ALA A 62 15.97 0.82 10.93
N VAL A 63 17.02 1.01 10.13
CA VAL A 63 18.19 0.12 10.07
C VAL A 63 19.50 0.93 10.13
N GLY A 64 20.66 0.30 9.98
CA GLY A 64 21.91 1.05 9.79
C GLY A 64 21.88 1.81 8.46
N THR A 65 22.51 3.00 8.37
CA THR A 65 22.52 3.85 7.15
C THR A 65 22.93 3.08 5.90
N GLY A 66 23.98 2.26 5.99
CA GLY A 66 24.44 1.47 4.85
C GLY A 66 23.43 0.43 4.38
N GLN A 67 22.57 -0.08 5.28
CA GLN A 67 21.47 -0.98 4.91
C GLN A 67 20.29 -0.20 4.32
N ALA A 68 19.93 0.94 4.91
CA ALA A 68 18.85 1.80 4.40
C ALA A 68 19.12 2.23 2.94
N ILE A 69 20.35 2.63 2.63
CA ILE A 69 20.77 2.99 1.27
C ILE A 69 20.66 1.78 0.32
N LYS A 70 21.08 0.58 0.76
CA LYS A 70 20.96 -0.64 -0.06
C LYS A 70 19.51 -1.00 -0.34
N ASN A 71 18.65 -0.93 0.68
CA ASN A 71 17.21 -1.16 0.54
C ASN A 71 16.59 -0.17 -0.45
N ALA A 72 16.89 1.12 -0.32
CA ALA A 72 16.41 2.13 -1.24
C ALA A 72 16.90 1.89 -2.68
N ALA A 73 18.18 1.50 -2.86
CA ALA A 73 18.73 1.15 -4.16
C ALA A 73 18.06 -0.08 -4.80
N ASN A 74 17.55 -1.00 -3.99
CA ASN A 74 16.78 -2.18 -4.44
C ASN A 74 15.30 -1.86 -4.70
N GLY A 75 14.82 -0.67 -4.35
CA GLY A 75 13.40 -0.30 -4.45
C GLY A 75 12.55 -0.82 -3.29
N ASP A 76 13.15 -1.16 -2.15
CA ASP A 76 12.43 -1.64 -0.96
C ASP A 76 11.74 -0.50 -0.17
N GLY A 77 11.75 0.73 -0.66
CA GLY A 77 11.05 1.86 -0.06
C GLY A 77 10.86 3.02 -1.04
N ASP A 78 9.93 3.91 -0.70
CA ASP A 78 9.52 5.07 -1.51
C ASP A 78 10.39 6.30 -1.23
N VAL A 79 10.95 6.38 -0.01
CA VAL A 79 11.77 7.49 0.48
C VAL A 79 12.98 6.96 1.26
N LEU A 80 14.10 7.67 1.20
CA LEU A 80 15.33 7.44 1.98
C LEU A 80 15.69 8.67 2.82
#